data_AF-A0A948BRJ9-F1
#
_entry.id   AF-A0A948BRJ9-F1
#
_cell.length_a   1.000
_cell.length_b   1.000
_cell.length_c   1.000
_cell.angle_alpha   90.00
_cell.angle_beta   90.00
_cell.angle_gamma   90.00
#
_symmetry.space_group_name_H-M   'P 1'
#
loop_
_entity.id
_entity.type
_entity.pdbx_description
1 polymer ?
#
loop_
_entity_poly.entity_id
_entity_poly.type
_entity_poly.pdbx_seq_one_letter_code
_entity_poly.pdbx_strand_id
1 'polypeptide(L)'
;MIILYFLGGKIKLFFARHKKYVSSGALLLGFVVDNLTLTRIDLWFDNLILFFYLILVALGIVFINLNNNDLPQKSLIKKASPWFVIFMQYAFGGLFSGFFIFYSRSASLVTSWAFSLLFLGLMIGNEVFSKKYLQFKFQISLFFLALFSFTIFYVPVVLGSLGVWIFLLSGIISLGIITIFLFLLSRFLPLLVRENCAILIWSIGSIYFLINIFYFTNIIPPIPLSLKDAGVYHFVERAADGNYVARVEEKKWYELLKKYNNEITHIKEKPIYFYSAVFSPTDLDIKIIHKWQYFNTNKKEWIEMFRLKYDIVGGRDGG
;
A
#
# COMPACT_ATOMS: atom_id res chain seq x y z
N MET A 1 -40.55 -11.79 18.49
CA MET A 1 -40.52 -11.25 17.12
C MET A 1 -40.63 -9.72 17.03
N ILE A 2 -41.36 -9.05 17.94
CA ILE A 2 -41.55 -7.57 17.93
C ILE A 2 -40.30 -6.79 18.40
N ILE A 3 -39.52 -7.34 19.34
CA ILE A 3 -38.31 -6.70 19.89
C ILE A 3 -37.20 -6.57 18.83
N LEU A 4 -37.00 -7.58 17.97
CA LEU A 4 -36.05 -7.53 16.85
C LEU A 4 -36.41 -6.49 15.79
N TYR A 5 -37.71 -6.26 15.55
CA TYR A 5 -38.19 -5.24 14.61
C TYR A 5 -37.98 -3.83 15.15
N PHE A 6 -38.20 -3.63 16.45
CA PHE A 6 -37.97 -2.35 17.15
C PHE A 6 -36.48 -2.01 17.29
N LEU A 7 -35.63 -3.00 17.59
CA LEU A 7 -34.18 -2.85 17.58
C LEU A 7 -33.67 -2.50 16.17
N GLY A 8 -34.16 -3.18 15.12
CA GLY A 8 -33.82 -2.86 13.74
C GLY A 8 -34.23 -1.43 13.31
N GLY A 9 -35.37 -0.93 13.82
CA GLY A 9 -35.84 0.45 13.60
C GLY A 9 -34.99 1.51 14.30
N LYS A 10 -34.65 1.31 15.57
CA LYS A 10 -33.76 2.21 16.33
C LYS A 10 -32.33 2.20 15.81
N ILE A 11 -31.80 1.05 15.41
CA ILE A 11 -30.48 0.91 14.78
C ILE A 11 -30.48 1.63 13.42
N LYS A 12 -31.51 1.47 12.59
CA LYS A 12 -31.63 2.21 11.32
C LYS A 12 -31.70 3.72 11.53
N LEU A 13 -32.44 4.20 12.53
CA LEU A 13 -32.54 5.62 12.88
C LEU A 13 -31.23 6.19 13.44
N PHE A 14 -30.51 5.41 14.26
CA PHE A 14 -29.20 5.77 14.79
C PHE A 14 -28.14 5.85 13.68
N PHE A 15 -28.09 4.85 12.78
CA PHE A 15 -27.23 4.84 11.60
C PHE A 15 -27.59 5.94 10.60
N ALA A 16 -28.86 6.29 10.46
CA ALA A 16 -29.28 7.40 9.59
C ALA A 16 -28.85 8.76 10.16
N ARG A 17 -28.95 8.94 11.47
CA ARG A 17 -28.60 10.20 12.16
C ARG A 17 -27.08 10.39 12.33
N HIS A 18 -26.31 9.29 12.43
CA HIS A 18 -24.85 9.32 12.62
C HIS A 18 -24.06 8.73 11.43
N LYS A 19 -24.66 8.65 10.24
CA LYS A 19 -24.09 7.98 9.07
C LYS A 19 -22.66 8.40 8.75
N LYS A 20 -22.35 9.69 8.95
CA LYS A 20 -21.02 10.29 8.76
C LYS A 20 -20.03 9.86 9.86
N TYR A 21 -20.44 9.92 11.13
CA TYR A 21 -19.58 9.53 12.27
C TYR A 21 -19.31 8.02 12.33
N VAL A 22 -20.30 7.19 11.96
CA VAL A 22 -20.15 5.73 11.94
C VAL A 22 -19.26 5.29 10.76
N SER A 23 -19.37 5.94 9.60
CA SER A 23 -18.51 5.66 8.45
C SER A 23 -17.07 6.09 8.72
N SER A 24 -16.83 7.29 9.27
CA SER A 24 -15.48 7.72 9.66
C SER A 24 -14.90 6.86 10.79
N GLY A 25 -15.73 6.41 11.73
CA GLY A 25 -15.34 5.47 12.78
C GLY A 25 -14.97 4.08 12.24
N ALA A 26 -15.69 3.57 11.23
CA ALA A 26 -15.38 2.31 10.57
C ALA A 26 -14.09 2.39 9.72
N LEU A 27 -13.81 3.55 9.12
CA LEU A 27 -12.56 3.80 8.41
C LEU A 27 -11.38 3.84 9.38
N LEU A 28 -11.51 4.55 10.51
CA LEU A 28 -10.48 4.56 11.56
C LEU A 28 -10.29 3.18 12.18
N LEU A 29 -11.36 2.44 12.46
CA LEU A 29 -11.28 1.05 12.94
C LEU A 29 -10.64 0.13 11.91
N GLY A 30 -11.03 0.23 10.64
CA GLY A 30 -10.40 -0.51 9.55
C GLY A 30 -8.91 -0.22 9.47
N PHE A 31 -8.52 1.06 9.50
CA PHE A 31 -7.12 1.47 9.52
C PHE A 31 -6.36 0.95 10.74
N VAL A 32 -6.96 0.99 11.94
CA VAL A 32 -6.34 0.45 13.16
C VAL A 32 -6.18 -1.07 13.05
N VAL A 33 -7.21 -1.77 12.58
CA VAL A 33 -7.16 -3.21 12.33
C VAL A 33 -6.06 -3.52 11.31
N ASP A 34 -6.03 -2.82 10.18
CA ASP A 34 -5.02 -2.99 9.14
C ASP A 34 -3.62 -2.68 9.66
N ASN A 35 -3.44 -1.68 10.53
CA ASN A 35 -2.13 -1.37 11.13
C ASN A 35 -1.61 -2.52 12.03
N LEU A 36 -2.55 -3.21 12.70
CA LEU A 36 -2.29 -4.35 13.57
C LEU A 36 -2.17 -5.67 12.81
N THR A 37 -2.90 -5.86 11.71
CA THR A 37 -2.90 -7.10 10.92
C THR A 37 -1.84 -7.06 9.83
N LEU A 38 -1.76 -5.97 9.05
CA LEU A 38 -0.80 -5.78 7.95
C LEU A 38 0.53 -5.27 8.48
N THR A 39 1.27 -6.19 9.11
CA THR A 39 2.54 -5.84 9.75
C THR A 39 3.76 -6.14 8.88
N ARG A 40 3.64 -7.03 7.88
CA ARG A 40 4.77 -7.60 7.14
C ARG A 40 4.42 -7.91 5.68
N ILE A 41 5.11 -7.24 4.77
CA ILE A 41 4.96 -7.42 3.32
C ILE A 41 5.29 -8.86 2.87
N ASP A 42 6.12 -9.59 3.63
CA ASP A 42 6.53 -10.97 3.33
C ASP A 42 5.63 -12.06 3.92
N LEU A 43 4.64 -11.70 4.75
CA LEU A 43 3.68 -12.70 5.19
C LEU A 43 2.75 -13.02 4.03
N TRP A 44 2.78 -14.27 3.57
CA TRP A 44 1.73 -14.85 2.72
C TRP A 44 0.33 -14.46 3.19
N PHE A 45 0.14 -14.29 4.51
CA PHE A 45 -1.09 -13.84 5.13
C PHE A 45 -1.51 -12.40 4.74
N ASP A 46 -0.58 -11.44 4.75
CA ASP A 46 -0.87 -10.05 4.39
C ASP A 46 -1.23 -9.94 2.91
N ASN A 47 -0.50 -10.66 2.04
CA ASN A 47 -0.83 -10.78 0.62
C ASN A 47 -2.19 -11.45 0.39
N LEU A 48 -2.53 -12.46 1.19
CA LEU A 48 -3.84 -13.14 1.13
C LEU A 48 -4.97 -12.20 1.54
N ILE A 49 -4.78 -11.36 2.56
CA ILE A 49 -5.77 -10.35 2.96
C ILE A 49 -6.02 -9.34 1.82
N LEU A 50 -4.95 -8.79 1.23
CA LEU A 50 -5.09 -7.84 0.11
C LEU A 50 -5.74 -8.51 -1.11
N PHE A 51 -5.36 -9.74 -1.42
CA PHE A 51 -5.98 -10.53 -2.48
C PHE A 51 -7.48 -10.79 -2.21
N PHE A 52 -7.84 -11.10 -0.97
CA PHE A 52 -9.23 -11.26 -0.54
C PHE A 52 -10.02 -9.95 -0.74
N TYR A 53 -9.46 -8.80 -0.37
CA TYR A 53 -10.09 -7.51 -0.63
C TYR A 53 -10.26 -7.24 -2.14
N LEU A 54 -9.29 -7.59 -2.99
CA LEU A 54 -9.43 -7.47 -4.45
C LEU A 54 -10.59 -8.32 -4.98
N ILE A 55 -10.75 -9.55 -4.48
CA ILE A 55 -11.88 -10.42 -4.85
C ILE A 55 -13.20 -9.79 -4.40
N LEU A 56 -13.28 -9.27 -3.17
CA LEU A 56 -14.48 -8.61 -2.66
C LEU A 56 -14.86 -7.38 -3.50
N VAL A 57 -13.86 -6.58 -3.92
CA VAL A 57 -14.09 -5.47 -4.84
C VAL A 57 -14.62 -5.98 -6.18
N ALA A 58 -13.97 -6.97 -6.80
CA ALA A 58 -14.38 -7.51 -8.09
C ALA A 58 -15.83 -8.05 -8.06
N LEU A 59 -16.17 -8.83 -7.03
CA LEU A 59 -17.54 -9.31 -6.81
C LEU A 59 -18.52 -8.16 -6.56
N GLY A 60 -18.13 -7.18 -5.74
CA GLY A 60 -18.93 -5.98 -5.48
C GLY A 60 -19.29 -5.23 -6.77
N ILE A 61 -18.31 -5.03 -7.65
CA ILE A 61 -18.50 -4.40 -8.96
C ILE A 61 -19.51 -5.19 -9.80
N VAL A 62 -19.38 -6.51 -9.87
CA VAL A 62 -20.30 -7.37 -10.63
C VAL A 62 -21.73 -7.26 -10.07
N PHE A 63 -21.92 -7.43 -8.76
CA PHE A 63 -23.26 -7.43 -8.15
C PHE A 63 -23.95 -6.06 -8.22
N ILE A 64 -23.22 -4.96 -8.05
CA ILE A 64 -23.78 -3.61 -8.14
C ILE A 64 -24.28 -3.33 -9.56
N ASN A 65 -23.51 -3.70 -10.58
CA ASN A 65 -23.85 -3.40 -11.96
C ASN A 65 -24.85 -4.39 -12.59
N LEU A 66 -24.93 -5.62 -12.08
CA LEU A 66 -26.01 -6.55 -12.40
C LEU A 66 -27.37 -6.03 -11.93
N ASN A 67 -27.41 -5.30 -10.82
CA ASN A 67 -28.65 -4.79 -10.24
C ASN A 67 -29.19 -3.52 -10.93
N ASN A 68 -28.30 -2.75 -11.56
CA ASN A 68 -28.64 -1.46 -12.18
C ASN A 68 -29.06 -1.58 -13.64
N ASN A 69 -28.67 -2.65 -14.35
CA ASN A 69 -29.18 -2.94 -15.67
C ASN A 69 -30.47 -3.75 -15.51
N ASP A 70 -31.58 -3.27 -16.08
CA ASP A 70 -32.94 -3.81 -15.96
C ASP A 70 -33.11 -5.25 -16.46
N LEU A 71 -32.46 -6.21 -15.80
CA LEU A 71 -32.72 -7.63 -15.95
C LEU A 71 -34.07 -7.93 -15.26
N PRO A 72 -35.01 -8.63 -15.93
CA PRO A 72 -36.39 -8.81 -15.46
C PRO A 72 -36.55 -9.73 -14.23
N GLN A 73 -35.50 -10.00 -13.45
CA GLN A 73 -35.58 -10.91 -12.30
C GLN A 73 -34.95 -10.38 -11.00
N LYS A 74 -35.84 -10.37 -9.99
CA LYS A 74 -35.65 -10.54 -8.53
C LYS A 74 -35.42 -9.28 -7.67
N SER A 75 -36.55 -8.80 -7.15
CA SER A 75 -36.77 -7.89 -5.99
C SER A 75 -35.80 -8.04 -4.79
N LEU A 76 -35.23 -9.23 -4.57
CA LEU A 76 -34.27 -9.48 -3.48
C LEU A 76 -32.89 -8.84 -3.74
N ILE A 77 -32.45 -8.75 -4.99
CA ILE A 77 -31.13 -8.22 -5.36
C ILE A 77 -31.13 -6.68 -5.29
N LYS A 78 -32.24 -6.03 -5.68
CA LYS A 78 -32.43 -4.57 -5.53
C LYS A 78 -32.37 -4.09 -4.07
N LYS A 79 -32.81 -4.92 -3.11
CA LYS A 79 -32.70 -4.63 -1.67
C LYS A 79 -31.28 -4.82 -1.12
N ALA A 80 -30.44 -5.64 -1.76
CA ALA A 80 -29.08 -5.94 -1.34
C ALA A 80 -28.03 -4.95 -1.89
N SER A 81 -28.35 -4.20 -2.96
CA SER A 81 -27.44 -3.22 -3.59
C SER A 81 -26.74 -2.25 -2.62
N PRO A 82 -27.40 -1.65 -1.61
CA PRO A 82 -26.74 -0.78 -0.64
C PRO A 82 -25.65 -1.49 0.18
N TRP A 83 -25.81 -2.79 0.45
CA TRP A 83 -24.84 -3.58 1.20
C TRP A 83 -23.59 -3.86 0.36
N PHE A 84 -23.75 -4.21 -0.92
CA PHE A 84 -22.60 -4.42 -1.81
C PHE A 84 -21.74 -3.16 -1.97
N VAL A 85 -22.35 -1.98 -2.02
CA VAL A 85 -21.61 -0.71 -2.05
C VAL A 85 -20.79 -0.53 -0.76
N ILE A 86 -21.36 -0.83 0.40
CA ILE A 86 -20.66 -0.74 1.69
C ILE A 86 -19.51 -1.75 1.76
N PHE A 87 -19.72 -3.00 1.35
CA PHE A 87 -18.67 -4.02 1.34
C PHE A 87 -17.53 -3.67 0.39
N MET A 88 -17.86 -3.19 -0.81
CA MET A 88 -16.86 -2.74 -1.78
C MET A 88 -16.08 -1.53 -1.25
N GLN A 89 -16.74 -0.56 -0.62
CA GLN A 89 -16.07 0.57 0.03
C GLN A 89 -15.14 0.11 1.15
N TYR A 90 -15.59 -0.82 1.99
CA TYR A 90 -14.75 -1.40 3.04
C TYR A 90 -13.51 -2.07 2.43
N ALA A 91 -13.69 -2.89 1.40
CA ALA A 91 -12.58 -3.58 0.73
C ALA A 91 -11.60 -2.60 0.04
N PHE A 92 -12.10 -1.56 -0.64
CA PHE A 92 -11.24 -0.48 -1.16
C PHE A 92 -10.50 0.26 -0.06
N GLY A 93 -11.18 0.55 1.06
CA GLY A 93 -10.59 1.17 2.23
C GLY A 93 -9.44 0.34 2.79
N GLY A 94 -9.65 -0.96 2.97
CA GLY A 94 -8.63 -1.92 3.43
C GLY A 94 -7.45 -2.03 2.47
N LEU A 95 -7.70 -2.05 1.15
CA LEU A 95 -6.64 -2.04 0.14
C LEU A 95 -5.77 -0.77 0.22
N PHE A 96 -6.39 0.42 0.20
CA PHE A 96 -5.66 1.68 0.23
C PHE A 96 -4.96 1.91 1.58
N SER A 97 -5.57 1.48 2.67
CA SER A 97 -4.96 1.45 4.01
C SER A 97 -3.72 0.57 4.04
N GLY A 98 -3.82 -0.67 3.55
CA GLY A 98 -2.70 -1.60 3.45
C GLY A 98 -1.56 -1.07 2.59
N PHE A 99 -1.86 -0.52 1.41
CA PHE A 99 -0.84 0.12 0.57
C PHE A 99 -0.19 1.30 1.29
N PHE A 100 -0.96 2.19 1.92
CA PHE A 100 -0.41 3.30 2.71
C PHE A 100 0.53 2.82 3.82
N ILE A 101 0.16 1.78 4.57
CA ILE A 101 0.98 1.21 5.64
C ILE A 101 2.30 0.67 5.06
N PHE A 102 2.25 -0.06 3.94
CA PHE A 102 3.46 -0.59 3.31
C PHE A 102 4.39 0.50 2.77
N TYR A 103 3.85 1.53 2.12
CA TYR A 103 4.67 2.65 1.63
C TYR A 103 5.23 3.51 2.78
N SER A 104 4.47 3.75 3.84
CA SER A 104 4.94 4.53 5.00
C SER A 104 6.01 3.81 5.84
N ARG A 105 6.01 2.47 5.85
CA ARG A 105 7.03 1.66 6.53
C ARG A 105 8.26 1.34 5.67
N SER A 106 8.26 1.75 4.40
CA SER A 106 9.43 1.59 3.52
C SER A 106 10.59 2.51 3.96
N ALA A 107 11.82 2.10 3.66
CA ALA A 107 13.07 2.75 4.10
C ALA A 107 13.19 4.24 3.72
N SER A 108 12.38 4.72 2.78
CA SER A 108 12.50 6.03 2.15
C SER A 108 11.19 6.82 2.17
N LEU A 109 10.69 7.13 3.37
CA LEU A 109 9.54 8.04 3.57
C LEU A 109 9.64 9.33 2.75
N VAL A 110 10.85 9.85 2.56
CA VAL A 110 11.12 11.09 1.80
C VAL A 110 10.97 10.91 0.30
N THR A 111 11.13 9.70 -0.25
CA THR A 111 10.90 9.46 -1.69
C THR A 111 9.49 8.97 -1.97
N SER A 112 8.87 8.23 -1.04
CA SER A 112 7.52 7.65 -1.20
C SER A 112 6.36 8.54 -0.73
N TRP A 113 6.64 9.79 -0.32
CA TRP A 113 5.64 10.69 0.26
C TRP A 113 4.45 10.94 -0.67
N ALA A 114 4.69 11.18 -1.97
CA ALA A 114 3.62 11.50 -2.91
C ALA A 114 2.71 10.29 -3.16
N PHE A 115 3.27 9.09 -3.23
CA PHE A 115 2.48 7.85 -3.41
C PHE A 115 1.73 7.47 -2.12
N SER A 116 2.34 7.70 -0.95
CA SER A 116 1.67 7.53 0.34
C SER A 116 0.50 8.51 0.51
N LEU A 117 0.70 9.79 0.14
CA LEU A 117 -0.37 10.79 0.16
C LEU A 117 -1.51 10.45 -0.80
N LEU A 118 -1.21 9.85 -1.97
CA LEU A 118 -2.22 9.37 -2.89
C LEU A 118 -3.12 8.33 -2.22
N PHE A 119 -2.58 7.32 -1.55
CA PHE A 119 -3.40 6.32 -0.86
C PHE A 119 -4.11 6.87 0.36
N LEU A 120 -3.47 7.76 1.13
CA LEU A 120 -4.13 8.45 2.23
C LEU A 120 -5.33 9.26 1.73
N GLY A 121 -5.16 9.99 0.62
CA GLY A 121 -6.22 10.75 -0.03
C GLY A 121 -7.34 9.87 -0.57
N LEU A 122 -7.02 8.70 -1.14
CA LEU A 122 -8.01 7.73 -1.59
C LEU A 122 -8.75 7.06 -0.43
N MET A 123 -8.05 6.77 0.68
CA MET A 123 -8.62 6.21 1.88
C MET A 123 -9.62 7.20 2.50
N ILE A 124 -9.22 8.46 2.70
CA ILE A 124 -10.11 9.54 3.19
C ILE A 124 -11.25 9.79 2.18
N GLY A 125 -10.90 9.85 0.89
CA GLY A 125 -11.82 10.08 -0.21
C GLY A 125 -12.86 8.96 -0.37
N ASN A 126 -12.56 7.74 0.10
CA ASN A 126 -13.44 6.59 0.03
C ASN A 126 -14.84 6.87 0.60
N GLU A 127 -14.89 7.60 1.73
CA GLU A 127 -16.15 8.02 2.34
C GLU A 127 -16.80 9.19 1.59
N VAL A 128 -16.00 10.18 1.20
CA VAL A 128 -16.45 11.41 0.54
C VAL A 128 -17.08 11.11 -0.83
N PHE A 129 -16.50 10.15 -1.57
CA PHE A 129 -16.94 9.76 -2.90
C PHE A 129 -17.94 8.60 -2.88
N SER A 130 -18.60 8.33 -1.75
CA SER A 130 -19.55 7.22 -1.58
C SER A 130 -20.61 7.12 -2.68
N LYS A 131 -21.08 8.25 -3.23
CA LYS A 131 -22.03 8.29 -4.36
C LYS A 131 -21.37 7.93 -5.71
N LYS A 132 -20.08 8.23 -5.90
CA LYS A 132 -19.34 7.89 -7.13
C LYS A 132 -19.04 6.39 -7.21
N TYR A 133 -19.02 5.67 -6.09
CA TYR A 133 -18.92 4.21 -6.07
C TYR A 133 -20.10 3.48 -6.73
N LEU A 134 -21.18 4.17 -7.11
CA LEU A 134 -22.24 3.62 -7.95
C LEU A 134 -21.91 3.71 -9.46
N GLN A 135 -20.93 4.53 -9.84
CA GLN A 135 -20.56 4.75 -11.23
C GLN A 135 -19.56 3.68 -11.67
N PHE A 136 -19.95 2.88 -12.66
CA PHE A 136 -19.12 1.81 -13.21
C PHE A 136 -17.71 2.27 -13.61
N LYS A 137 -17.61 3.43 -14.28
CA LYS A 137 -16.32 4.03 -14.67
C LYS A 137 -15.38 4.20 -13.47
N PHE A 138 -15.88 4.81 -12.39
CA PHE A 138 -15.10 5.09 -11.18
C PHE A 138 -14.67 3.80 -10.46
N GLN A 139 -15.56 2.81 -10.40
CA GLN A 139 -15.25 1.50 -9.83
C GLN A 139 -14.09 0.82 -10.56
N ILE A 140 -14.12 0.78 -11.90
CA ILE A 140 -13.05 0.17 -12.70
C ILE A 140 -11.74 0.95 -12.57
N SER A 141 -11.78 2.29 -12.54
CA SER A 141 -10.59 3.12 -12.31
C SER A 141 -9.90 2.76 -10.99
N LEU A 142 -10.65 2.74 -9.89
CA LEU A 142 -10.11 2.42 -8.58
C LEU A 142 -9.67 0.96 -8.49
N PHE A 143 -10.42 0.04 -9.10
CA PHE A 143 -10.06 -1.37 -9.12
C PHE A 143 -8.75 -1.60 -9.88
N PHE A 144 -8.56 -0.97 -11.04
CA PHE A 144 -7.31 -1.07 -11.78
C PHE A 144 -6.14 -0.46 -10.99
N LEU A 145 -6.34 0.69 -10.35
CA LEU A 145 -5.33 1.29 -9.48
C LEU A 145 -4.92 0.34 -8.34
N ALA A 146 -5.90 -0.24 -7.65
CA ALA A 146 -5.65 -1.18 -6.55
C ALA A 146 -4.99 -2.47 -7.05
N LEU A 147 -5.43 -3.01 -8.19
CA LEU A 147 -4.87 -4.20 -8.83
C LEU A 147 -3.42 -3.98 -9.27
N PHE A 148 -3.13 -2.88 -9.94
CA PHE A 148 -1.77 -2.57 -10.38
C PHE A 148 -0.85 -2.36 -9.17
N SER A 149 -1.31 -1.62 -8.16
CA SER A 149 -0.59 -1.47 -6.89
C SER A 149 -0.29 -2.82 -6.26
N PHE A 150 -1.29 -3.69 -6.11
CA PHE A 150 -1.12 -5.04 -5.59
C PHE A 150 -0.08 -5.85 -6.38
N THR A 151 -0.15 -5.85 -7.72
CA THR A 151 0.82 -6.59 -8.54
C THR A 151 2.25 -6.06 -8.40
N ILE A 152 2.44 -4.75 -8.22
CA ILE A 152 3.76 -4.14 -7.96
C ILE A 152 4.37 -4.67 -6.67
N PHE A 153 3.56 -5.01 -5.65
CA PHE A 153 4.05 -5.64 -4.43
C PHE A 153 4.22 -7.16 -4.60
N TYR A 154 3.21 -7.82 -5.15
CA TYR A 154 3.10 -9.28 -5.11
C TYR A 154 4.06 -9.97 -6.09
N VAL A 155 4.24 -9.43 -7.30
CA VAL A 155 5.08 -10.07 -8.32
C VAL A 155 6.56 -10.11 -7.91
N PRO A 156 7.18 -9.04 -7.38
CA PRO A 156 8.54 -9.14 -6.83
C PRO A 156 8.70 -10.15 -5.71
N VAL A 157 7.69 -10.30 -4.83
CA VAL A 157 7.72 -11.27 -3.73
C VAL A 157 7.71 -12.70 -4.28
N VAL A 158 6.84 -13.00 -5.25
CA VAL A 158 6.76 -14.33 -5.86
C VAL A 158 8.00 -14.66 -6.69
N LEU A 159 8.57 -13.67 -7.39
CA LEU A 159 9.73 -13.86 -8.26
C LEU A 159 11.07 -13.71 -7.53
N GLY A 160 11.08 -13.34 -6.25
CA GLY A 160 12.30 -13.11 -5.47
C GLY A 160 13.26 -12.09 -6.10
N SER A 161 12.75 -11.13 -6.86
CA SER A 161 13.60 -10.19 -7.61
C SER A 161 12.98 -8.79 -7.75
N LEU A 162 13.86 -7.78 -7.73
CA LEU A 162 13.49 -6.37 -7.93
C LEU A 162 14.15 -5.77 -9.17
N GLY A 163 13.44 -4.87 -9.83
CA GLY A 163 13.98 -4.11 -10.95
C GLY A 163 12.94 -3.66 -11.95
N VAL A 164 13.40 -2.92 -12.95
CA VAL A 164 12.56 -2.35 -14.01
C VAL A 164 11.78 -3.44 -14.75
N TRP A 165 12.41 -4.58 -15.04
CA TRP A 165 11.75 -5.69 -15.74
C TRP A 165 10.62 -6.33 -14.94
N ILE A 166 10.82 -6.53 -13.62
CA ILE A 166 9.77 -7.06 -12.74
C ILE A 166 8.63 -6.04 -12.58
N PHE A 167 8.95 -4.75 -12.49
CA PHE A 167 7.94 -3.69 -12.47
C PHE A 167 7.10 -3.68 -13.76
N LEU A 168 7.73 -3.72 -14.93
CA LEU A 168 7.03 -3.79 -16.22
C LEU A 168 6.19 -5.05 -16.34
N LEU A 169 6.70 -6.20 -15.88
CA LEU A 169 5.95 -7.45 -15.82
C LEU A 169 4.72 -7.33 -14.92
N SER A 170 4.84 -6.69 -13.76
CA SER A 170 3.71 -6.38 -12.87
C SER A 170 2.64 -5.56 -13.58
N GLY A 171 3.08 -4.55 -14.35
CA GLY A 171 2.22 -3.75 -15.21
C GLY A 171 1.47 -4.59 -16.25
N ILE A 172 2.18 -5.45 -17.00
CA ILE A 172 1.58 -6.33 -18.00
C ILE A 172 0.59 -7.31 -17.35
N ILE A 173 0.92 -7.90 -16.21
CA ILE A 173 0.04 -8.79 -15.45
C ILE A 173 -1.23 -8.06 -15.02
N SER A 174 -1.10 -6.84 -14.47
CA SER A 174 -2.26 -6.05 -14.06
C SER A 174 -3.19 -5.71 -15.24
N LEU A 175 -2.62 -5.38 -16.40
CA LEU A 175 -3.36 -5.14 -17.65
C LEU A 175 -4.06 -6.42 -18.12
N GLY A 176 -3.38 -7.56 -18.11
CA GLY A 176 -3.97 -8.85 -18.46
C GLY A 176 -5.16 -9.20 -17.57
N ILE A 177 -5.00 -9.05 -16.24
CA ILE A 177 -6.07 -9.35 -15.28
C ILE A 177 -7.27 -8.41 -15.47
N ILE A 178 -7.07 -7.10 -15.62
CA ILE A 178 -8.19 -6.17 -15.83
C ILE A 178 -8.88 -6.41 -17.17
N THR A 179 -8.14 -6.76 -18.23
CA THR A 179 -8.71 -7.12 -19.53
C THR A 179 -9.55 -8.39 -19.43
N ILE A 180 -9.07 -9.43 -18.75
CA ILE A 180 -9.85 -10.66 -18.50
C ILE A 180 -11.10 -10.33 -17.69
N PHE A 181 -10.99 -9.52 -16.63
CA PHE A 181 -12.12 -9.11 -15.81
C PHE A 181 -13.18 -8.35 -16.63
N LEU A 182 -12.77 -7.36 -17.44
CA LEU A 182 -13.67 -6.62 -18.32
C LEU A 182 -14.27 -7.49 -19.43
N PHE A 183 -13.51 -8.45 -19.96
CA PHE A 183 -14.02 -9.42 -20.92
C PHE A 183 -15.11 -10.29 -20.30
N LEU A 184 -14.89 -10.86 -19.12
CA LEU A 184 -15.89 -11.62 -18.38
C LEU A 184 -17.12 -10.76 -18.07
N LEU A 185 -16.91 -9.52 -17.63
CA LEU A 185 -17.99 -8.59 -17.35
C LEU A 185 -18.77 -8.22 -18.62
N SER A 186 -18.11 -8.12 -19.78
CA SER A 186 -18.77 -7.89 -21.06
C SER A 186 -19.66 -9.06 -21.52
N ARG A 187 -19.39 -10.29 -21.04
CA ARG A 187 -20.27 -11.43 -21.31
C ARG A 187 -21.59 -11.33 -20.53
N PHE A 188 -21.54 -10.82 -19.29
CA PHE A 188 -22.72 -10.67 -18.44
C PHE A 188 -23.46 -9.34 -18.66
N LEU A 189 -22.72 -8.27 -18.97
CA LEU A 189 -23.20 -6.89 -19.08
C LEU A 189 -22.62 -6.20 -20.34
N PRO A 190 -22.93 -6.69 -21.56
CA PRO A 190 -22.28 -6.23 -22.79
C PRO A 190 -22.53 -4.75 -23.10
N LEU A 191 -23.75 -4.25 -22.88
CA LEU A 191 -24.12 -2.86 -23.15
C LEU A 191 -23.32 -1.90 -22.26
N LEU A 192 -23.24 -2.19 -20.95
CA LEU A 192 -22.52 -1.37 -19.99
C LEU A 192 -21.04 -1.23 -20.35
N VAL A 193 -20.36 -2.32 -20.71
CA VAL A 193 -18.94 -2.26 -21.07
C VAL A 193 -18.75 -1.53 -22.40
N ARG A 194 -19.59 -1.80 -23.40
CA ARG A 194 -19.46 -1.22 -24.74
C ARG A 194 -19.66 0.30 -24.72
N GLU A 195 -20.66 0.80 -24.01
CA GLU A 195 -20.93 2.24 -23.89
C GLU A 195 -19.81 3.00 -23.16
N ASN A 196 -19.11 2.32 -22.25
CA ASN A 196 -18.07 2.93 -21.43
C ASN A 196 -16.65 2.66 -21.92
N CYS A 197 -16.48 1.85 -22.97
CA CYS A 197 -15.20 1.33 -23.43
C CYS A 197 -14.13 2.41 -23.63
N ALA A 198 -14.45 3.50 -24.33
CA ALA A 198 -13.52 4.60 -24.57
C ALA A 198 -13.01 5.24 -23.26
N ILE A 199 -13.91 5.46 -22.30
CA ILE A 199 -13.56 6.06 -21.02
C ILE A 199 -12.77 5.08 -20.14
N LEU A 200 -13.10 3.79 -20.20
CA LEU A 200 -12.34 2.76 -19.49
C LEU A 200 -10.90 2.68 -20.02
N ILE A 201 -10.72 2.68 -21.34
CA ILE A 201 -9.39 2.67 -21.97
C ILE A 201 -8.58 3.90 -21.54
N TRP A 202 -9.18 5.10 -21.61
CA TRP A 202 -8.51 6.32 -21.16
C TRP A 202 -8.18 6.31 -19.67
N SER A 203 -9.09 5.81 -18.83
CA SER A 203 -8.84 5.72 -17.39
C SER A 203 -7.74 4.72 -17.05
N ILE A 204 -7.77 3.52 -17.63
CA ILE A 204 -6.76 2.49 -17.39
C ILE A 204 -5.41 2.96 -17.94
N GLY A 205 -5.40 3.50 -19.16
CA GLY A 205 -4.20 4.04 -19.80
C GLY A 205 -3.56 5.19 -19.01
N SER A 206 -4.36 6.13 -18.51
CA SER A 206 -3.85 7.25 -17.71
C SER A 206 -3.29 6.80 -16.36
N ILE A 207 -3.96 5.89 -15.66
CA ILE A 207 -3.45 5.31 -14.40
C ILE A 207 -2.15 4.55 -14.65
N TYR A 208 -2.12 3.71 -15.69
CA TYR A 208 -0.92 2.95 -16.06
C TYR A 208 0.26 3.89 -16.35
N PHE A 209 0.03 4.92 -17.16
CA PHE A 209 1.04 5.90 -17.51
C PHE A 209 1.53 6.69 -16.27
N LEU A 210 0.62 7.13 -15.41
CA LEU A 210 0.95 7.89 -14.20
C LEU A 210 1.77 7.06 -13.21
N ILE A 211 1.44 5.78 -13.01
CA ILE A 211 2.23 4.88 -12.16
C ILE A 211 3.62 4.64 -12.76
N ASN A 212 3.73 4.50 -14.08
CA ASN A 212 5.03 4.42 -14.75
C ASN A 212 5.87 5.69 -14.51
N ILE A 213 5.28 6.88 -14.64
CA ILE A 213 5.96 8.14 -14.30
C ILE A 213 6.46 8.09 -12.86
N PHE A 214 5.62 7.71 -11.90
CA PHE A 214 6.00 7.64 -10.49
C PHE A 214 7.13 6.65 -10.23
N TYR A 215 7.16 5.53 -10.94
CA TYR A 215 8.26 4.58 -10.86
C TYR A 215 9.57 5.16 -11.40
N PHE A 216 9.58 5.70 -12.62
CA PHE A 216 10.80 6.23 -13.25
C PHE A 216 11.30 7.55 -12.63
N THR A 217 10.44 8.28 -11.93
CA THR A 217 10.81 9.46 -11.13
C THR A 217 11.25 9.09 -9.70
N ASN A 218 11.35 7.79 -9.37
CA ASN A 218 11.70 7.27 -8.05
C ASN A 218 10.75 7.71 -6.92
N ILE A 219 9.51 8.07 -7.27
CA ILE A 219 8.44 8.34 -6.30
C ILE A 219 7.91 7.03 -5.71
N ILE A 220 7.86 5.95 -6.50
CA ILE A 220 7.55 4.61 -6.00
C ILE A 220 8.89 3.96 -5.62
N PRO A 221 9.17 3.74 -4.32
CA PRO A 221 10.37 3.02 -3.93
C PRO A 221 10.30 1.57 -4.42
N PRO A 222 11.46 0.91 -4.63
CA PRO A 222 11.50 -0.54 -4.81
C PRO A 222 11.09 -1.21 -3.48
N ILE A 223 9.93 -1.87 -3.46
CA ILE A 223 9.37 -2.60 -2.30
C ILE A 223 9.50 -4.10 -2.59
N PRO A 224 9.98 -4.98 -1.67
CA PRO A 224 9.53 -5.22 -0.28
C PRO A 224 10.47 -4.79 0.87
N LEU A 225 11.46 -3.93 0.62
CA LEU A 225 12.45 -3.63 1.66
C LEU A 225 11.92 -2.65 2.71
N SER A 226 12.06 -3.04 3.97
CA SER A 226 11.73 -2.18 5.10
C SER A 226 12.97 -1.99 5.97
N LEU A 227 13.42 -0.74 6.12
CA LEU A 227 14.46 -0.40 7.08
C LEU A 227 13.86 -0.49 8.48
N LYS A 228 14.28 -1.49 9.25
CA LYS A 228 13.84 -1.72 10.62
C LYS A 228 14.53 -0.75 11.57
N ASP A 229 15.83 -0.59 11.40
CA ASP A 229 16.64 0.33 12.16
C ASP A 229 17.84 0.80 11.33
N ALA A 230 18.31 2.03 11.58
CA ALA A 230 19.56 2.51 11.03
C ALA A 230 20.10 3.66 11.87
N GLY A 231 21.42 3.73 12.00
CA GLY A 231 22.04 4.81 12.73
C GLY A 231 23.55 4.79 12.66
N VAL A 232 24.12 5.90 13.11
CA VAL A 232 25.55 6.05 13.29
C VAL A 232 25.84 5.96 14.79
N TYR A 233 26.80 5.12 15.17
CA TYR A 233 27.10 4.75 16.55
C TYR A 233 28.61 4.78 16.80
N HIS A 234 28.99 5.00 18.05
CA HIS A 234 30.40 4.92 18.49
C HIS A 234 30.88 3.50 18.74
N PHE A 235 29.93 2.57 18.91
CA PHE A 235 30.21 1.17 19.19
C PHE A 235 29.02 0.32 18.74
N VAL A 236 29.32 -0.78 18.04
CA VAL A 236 28.35 -1.81 17.67
C VAL A 236 29.01 -3.17 17.92
N GLU A 237 28.38 -4.00 18.73
CA GLU A 237 28.85 -5.36 19.03
C GLU A 237 27.71 -6.36 18.86
N ARG A 238 28.03 -7.53 18.32
CA ARG A 238 27.07 -8.63 18.20
C ARG A 238 27.04 -9.38 19.53
N ALA A 239 25.88 -9.38 20.18
CA ALA A 239 25.64 -10.12 21.40
C ALA A 239 25.52 -11.63 21.13
N ALA A 240 25.65 -12.43 22.20
CA ALA A 240 25.65 -13.90 22.13
C ALA A 240 24.31 -14.50 21.65
N ASP A 241 23.21 -13.76 21.77
CA ASP A 241 21.87 -14.10 21.29
C ASP A 241 21.67 -13.78 19.79
N GLY A 242 22.68 -13.19 19.14
CA GLY A 242 22.65 -12.77 17.73
C GLY A 242 22.09 -11.36 17.51
N ASN A 243 21.67 -10.65 18.56
CA ASN A 243 21.27 -9.24 18.48
C ASN A 243 22.50 -8.32 18.44
N TYR A 244 22.28 -7.05 18.12
CA TYR A 244 23.34 -6.03 18.11
C TYR A 244 23.11 -5.05 19.25
N VAL A 245 24.17 -4.80 20.03
CA VAL A 245 24.19 -3.77 21.06
C VAL A 245 24.97 -2.58 20.51
N ALA A 246 24.31 -1.42 20.47
CA ALA A 246 24.90 -0.19 19.98
C ALA A 246 24.93 0.89 21.07
N ARG A 247 26.02 1.66 21.16
CA ARG A 247 26.11 2.80 22.09
C ARG A 247 25.83 4.11 21.36
N VAL A 248 24.87 4.86 21.88
CA VAL A 248 24.44 6.16 21.36
C VAL A 248 24.87 7.26 22.33
N GLU A 249 25.10 8.47 21.81
CA GLU A 249 25.28 9.66 22.64
C GLU A 249 24.04 9.95 23.48
N GLU A 250 24.24 10.51 24.67
CA GLU A 250 23.16 10.83 25.62
C GLU A 250 22.24 11.90 25.02
N LYS A 251 20.97 11.54 24.77
CA LYS A 251 19.99 12.44 24.14
C LYS A 251 19.39 13.38 25.16
N LYS A 252 19.23 14.64 24.77
CA LYS A 252 18.36 15.58 25.51
C LYS A 252 16.90 15.14 25.35
N TRP A 253 16.09 15.35 26.39
CA TRP A 253 14.70 14.87 26.46
C TRP A 253 13.83 15.32 25.27
N TYR A 254 14.08 16.49 24.70
CA TYR A 254 13.34 17.02 23.56
C TYR A 254 13.79 16.42 22.20
N GLU A 255 14.91 15.70 22.16
CA GLU A 255 15.41 15.00 20.97
C GLU A 255 14.97 13.53 20.92
N LEU A 256 14.25 13.06 21.93
CA LEU A 256 13.66 11.71 21.98
C LEU A 256 12.63 11.48 20.86
N LEU A 257 12.03 12.55 20.33
CA LEU A 257 11.11 12.49 19.18
C LEU A 257 11.84 12.31 17.84
N LYS A 258 13.15 12.58 17.77
CA LYS A 258 13.94 12.38 16.54
C LYS A 258 14.33 10.91 16.42
N LYS A 259 13.77 10.25 15.39
CA LYS A 259 14.02 8.83 15.09
C LYS A 259 15.50 8.54 14.81
N TYR A 260 16.22 9.48 14.21
CA TYR A 260 17.65 9.35 13.87
C TYR A 260 18.47 10.52 14.44
N ASN A 261 19.73 10.26 14.79
CA ASN A 261 20.68 11.31 15.14
C ASN A 261 21.22 11.95 13.87
N ASN A 262 21.01 13.26 13.73
CA ASN A 262 21.51 14.01 12.57
C ASN A 262 22.96 14.47 12.77
N GLU A 263 23.45 14.44 14.01
CA GLU A 263 24.78 14.88 14.39
C GLU A 263 25.40 13.81 15.29
N ILE A 264 26.68 13.53 15.08
CA ILE A 264 27.48 12.66 15.94
C ILE A 264 28.83 13.33 16.16
N THR A 265 29.29 13.34 17.41
CA THR A 265 30.57 13.96 17.76
C THR A 265 31.69 12.99 17.47
N HIS A 266 32.38 13.16 16.34
CA HIS A 266 33.52 12.31 16.01
C HIS A 266 34.69 12.57 16.98
N ILE A 267 35.05 11.54 17.76
CA ILE A 267 36.24 11.56 18.61
C ILE A 267 37.43 11.15 17.74
N LYS A 268 38.45 12.00 17.63
CA LYS A 268 39.67 11.70 16.86
C LYS A 268 40.22 10.33 17.25
N GLU A 269 40.64 9.56 16.25
CA GLU A 269 41.25 8.23 16.36
C GLU A 269 40.32 7.11 16.88
N LYS A 270 39.01 7.36 17.02
CA LYS A 270 38.02 6.32 17.29
C LYS A 270 37.18 6.02 16.05
N PRO A 271 36.93 4.74 15.72
CA PRO A 271 36.08 4.38 14.60
C PRO A 271 34.63 4.77 14.87
N ILE A 272 33.93 5.16 13.81
CA ILE A 272 32.48 5.31 13.78
C ILE A 272 31.89 4.11 13.05
N TYR A 273 30.81 3.57 13.58
CA TYR A 273 30.08 2.46 12.99
C TYR A 273 28.75 2.96 12.45
N PHE A 274 28.42 2.57 11.22
CA PHE A 274 27.05 2.67 10.73
C PHE A 274 26.41 1.31 10.79
N TYR A 275 25.26 1.23 11.44
CA TYR A 275 24.45 0.04 11.54
C TYR A 275 23.14 0.26 10.79
N SER A 276 22.70 -0.76 10.08
CA SER A 276 21.39 -0.80 9.44
C SER A 276 20.83 -2.21 9.49
N ALA A 277 19.60 -2.32 9.96
CA ALA A 277 18.79 -3.53 9.90
C ALA A 277 17.77 -3.37 8.78
N VAL A 278 17.95 -4.12 7.69
CA VAL A 278 17.07 -4.07 6.53
C VAL A 278 16.34 -5.39 6.45
N PHE A 279 15.02 -5.34 6.64
CA PHE A 279 14.17 -6.47 6.38
C PHE A 279 14.07 -6.69 4.87
N SER A 280 14.38 -7.92 4.47
CA SER A 280 14.21 -8.43 3.11
C SER A 280 13.46 -9.76 3.17
N PRO A 281 12.55 -10.02 2.21
CA PRO A 281 11.93 -11.32 2.04
C PRO A 281 12.90 -12.48 1.94
N THR A 282 12.47 -13.65 2.43
CA THR A 282 13.30 -14.86 2.55
C THR A 282 13.99 -15.26 1.24
N ASP A 283 13.32 -15.09 0.10
CA ASP A 283 13.82 -15.48 -1.23
C ASP A 283 14.30 -14.30 -2.09
N LEU A 284 14.44 -13.10 -1.51
CA LEU A 284 14.87 -11.91 -2.25
C LEU A 284 16.40 -11.74 -2.16
N ASP A 285 17.09 -12.03 -3.27
CA ASP A 285 18.53 -11.78 -3.43
C ASP A 285 18.75 -10.39 -4.06
N ILE A 286 19.22 -9.45 -3.24
CA ILE A 286 19.48 -8.09 -3.67
C ILE A 286 20.78 -7.54 -3.10
N LYS A 287 21.35 -6.58 -3.83
CA LYS A 287 22.56 -5.87 -3.43
C LYS A 287 22.20 -4.58 -2.74
N ILE A 288 22.66 -4.42 -1.49
CA ILE A 288 22.62 -3.13 -0.81
C ILE A 288 23.92 -2.39 -1.09
N ILE A 289 23.78 -1.08 -1.34
CA ILE A 289 24.90 -0.19 -1.57
C ILE A 289 24.91 0.84 -0.45
N HIS A 290 25.96 0.81 0.36
CA HIS A 290 26.22 1.86 1.33
C HIS A 290 27.17 2.89 0.70
N LYS A 291 26.66 4.11 0.52
CA LYS A 291 27.37 5.22 -0.15
C LYS A 291 27.65 6.33 0.85
N TRP A 292 28.92 6.57 1.14
CA TRP A 292 29.36 7.68 1.97
C TRP A 292 29.74 8.86 1.10
N GLN A 293 29.19 10.03 1.42
CA GLN A 293 29.48 11.27 0.71
C GLN A 293 29.92 12.33 1.71
N TYR A 294 30.81 13.21 1.28
CA TYR A 294 31.13 14.44 1.99
C TYR A 294 30.62 15.63 1.17
N PHE A 295 30.17 16.67 1.86
CA PHE A 295 29.75 17.90 1.20
C PHE A 295 30.97 18.76 0.91
N ASN A 296 31.27 18.99 -0.38
CA ASN A 296 32.35 19.87 -0.79
C ASN A 296 31.83 21.31 -0.84
N THR A 297 32.25 22.14 0.12
CA THR A 297 31.81 23.53 0.28
C THR A 297 32.16 24.42 -0.92
N ASN A 298 33.27 24.14 -1.61
CA ASN A 298 33.71 24.91 -2.78
C ASN A 298 32.85 24.63 -4.01
N LYS A 299 32.46 23.37 -4.21
CA LYS A 299 31.61 22.96 -5.34
C LYS A 299 30.12 22.98 -5.03
N LYS A 300 29.74 23.12 -3.76
CA LYS A 300 28.36 23.01 -3.24
C LYS A 300 27.67 21.69 -3.65
N GLU A 301 28.44 20.62 -3.72
CA GLU A 301 27.97 19.29 -4.16
C GLU A 301 28.45 18.18 -3.20
N TRP A 302 27.65 17.11 -3.10
CA TRP A 302 28.01 15.91 -2.35
C TRP A 302 28.89 14.99 -3.20
N ILE A 303 30.15 14.81 -2.78
CA ILE A 303 31.13 13.98 -3.47
C ILE A 303 31.23 12.63 -2.76
N GLU A 304 31.19 11.54 -3.53
CA GLU A 304 31.32 10.17 -3.02
C GLU A 304 32.75 9.90 -2.53
N MET A 305 32.88 9.47 -1.27
CA MET A 305 34.16 9.06 -0.66
C MET A 305 34.34 7.55 -0.75
N PHE A 306 33.27 6.81 -0.47
CA PHE A 306 33.33 5.37 -0.28
C PHE A 306 32.01 4.72 -0.67
N ARG A 307 32.12 3.55 -1.29
CA ARG A 307 31.00 2.73 -1.73
C ARG A 307 31.24 1.29 -1.38
N LEU A 308 30.44 0.77 -0.46
CA LEU A 308 30.43 -0.64 -0.10
C LEU A 308 29.20 -1.31 -0.71
N LYS A 309 29.42 -2.42 -1.41
CA LYS A 309 28.34 -3.28 -1.92
C LYS A 309 28.38 -4.59 -1.15
N TYR A 310 27.24 -5.00 -0.62
CA TYR A 310 27.10 -6.31 0.00
C TYR A 310 25.76 -6.92 -0.38
N ASP A 311 25.76 -8.23 -0.57
CA ASP A 311 24.56 -9.00 -0.86
C ASP A 311 23.85 -9.28 0.47
N ILE A 312 22.52 -9.23 0.47
CA ILE A 312 21.73 -9.62 1.64
C ILE A 312 20.80 -10.79 1.28
N VAL A 313 20.69 -11.73 2.21
CA VAL A 313 19.73 -12.82 2.15
C VAL A 313 18.69 -12.53 3.22
N GLY A 314 17.41 -12.49 2.84
CA GLY A 314 16.33 -12.21 3.75
C GLY A 314 15.96 -13.39 4.67
N GLY A 315 14.85 -13.23 5.38
CA GLY A 315 14.29 -14.29 6.26
C GLY A 315 14.40 -14.01 7.76
N ARG A 316 15.05 -12.91 8.17
CA ARG A 316 15.09 -12.45 9.57
C ARG A 316 14.11 -11.30 9.80
N ASP A 317 13.11 -11.52 10.65
CA ASP A 317 12.04 -10.54 10.95
C ASP A 317 12.54 -9.17 11.43
N GLY A 318 13.66 -9.15 12.14
CA GLY A 318 14.30 -7.95 12.66
C GLY A 318 15.19 -7.21 11.66
N GLY A 319 15.38 -7.74 10.44
CA GLY A 319 16.28 -7.22 9.41
C GLY A 319 17.72 -7.67 9.57
#